data_AF-A0A2H0GDL8-F1
#
_entry.id   AF-A0A2H0GDL8-F1
#
_cell.length_a   1.000
_cell.length_b   1.000
_cell.length_c   1.000
_cell.angle_alpha   90.00
_cell.angle_beta   90.00
_cell.angle_gamma   90.00
#
_symmetry.space_group_name_H-M   'P 1'
#
loop_
_entity.id
_entity.type
_entity.pdbx_description
1 polymer ?
#
loop_
_entity_poly.entity_id
_entity_poly.type
_entity_poly.pdbx_seq_one_letter_code
_entity_poly.pdbx_strand_id
1 'polypeptide(L)'
;MHIHNILKIFSLTICIIVLYQKIKKMKTQILNFSINGNYSGVIIGRIKLIFLIILLVSVFTENLNAQDQPPQYIRNSIQSIEKMLDSKGDVAIIKFIEQSMAKDDNRDITKLVDSLKVIRSEMKGLRDGISVEAEPEGLRLIMSNGKKEKHLMIIMDDKAKAISHLYLVAPPESLNITLENISETFDQFEKDGAAGLIYVKINGEIIIKRAFGYANKELGIRNDINTIFGTGSRPIDYTVAAIHLLDQKGLLSIEDNISKYFKDVPKDKSKITIQHLLSGQSGLPDFFHTDTDWDPDLAWVDRETAVKRMLSQELLFEPGTDRKHSHGAFGMLAAIIEIVSNQTYYEFISKNFFEPTGMKRTGEYGETKELTMQDFAAGGGPLFVGLPNIPPNWGPTSWLVKGSGGMYSTLDDLLKFYNLVRSNKVLDAEHNQWFIKSSFNLDGSDRGFELFSAYLPPNSEIYLFLNNSGNVDFRQVIQALERLIESEK
;
A
#
# COMPACT_ATOMS: atom_id res chain seq x y z
N MET A 1 -0.43 -22.71 -10.38
CA MET A 1 -0.90 -21.42 -10.95
C MET A 1 -0.51 -20.20 -10.10
N HIS A 2 -0.07 -20.35 -8.84
CA HIS A 2 0.34 -19.21 -7.98
C HIS A 2 1.77 -18.68 -8.18
N ILE A 3 2.64 -19.34 -8.95
CA ILE A 3 4.10 -19.08 -8.91
C ILE A 3 4.55 -17.97 -9.88
N HIS A 4 3.74 -17.65 -10.91
CA HIS A 4 4.13 -16.59 -11.87
C HIS A 4 3.91 -15.16 -11.32
N ASN A 5 3.08 -15.00 -10.28
CA ASN A 5 2.83 -13.71 -9.63
C ASN A 5 3.85 -13.35 -8.56
N ILE A 6 4.57 -14.32 -7.98
CA ILE A 6 5.58 -14.05 -6.96
C ILE A 6 6.72 -13.21 -7.61
N LEU A 7 7.18 -13.60 -8.80
CA LEU A 7 8.21 -12.90 -9.61
C LEU A 7 7.88 -11.46 -10.01
N LYS A 8 6.61 -11.04 -10.00
CA LYS A 8 6.22 -9.66 -10.34
C LYS A 8 6.26 -8.70 -9.14
N ILE A 9 6.10 -9.19 -7.91
CA ILE A 9 6.20 -8.37 -6.67
C ILE A 9 7.67 -8.22 -6.22
N PHE A 10 8.60 -8.99 -6.80
CA PHE A 10 10.02 -9.04 -6.45
C PHE A 10 10.89 -7.84 -6.93
N SER A 11 10.43 -6.96 -7.83
CA SER A 11 11.33 -5.96 -8.45
C SER A 11 11.69 -4.79 -7.53
N LEU A 12 10.75 -4.28 -6.74
CA LEU A 12 10.96 -3.04 -5.96
C LEU A 12 11.90 -3.25 -4.76
N THR A 13 11.70 -4.33 -4.01
CA THR A 13 12.45 -4.66 -2.78
C THR A 13 13.92 -5.02 -3.07
N ILE A 14 14.20 -5.57 -4.26
CA ILE A 14 15.56 -5.98 -4.66
C ILE A 14 16.33 -4.84 -5.34
N CYS A 15 15.64 -3.91 -6.02
CA CYS A 15 16.24 -2.63 -6.41
C CYS A 15 16.85 -1.90 -5.21
N ILE A 16 16.16 -1.92 -4.05
CA ILE A 16 16.67 -1.34 -2.80
C ILE A 16 17.94 -2.07 -2.30
N ILE A 17 18.02 -3.40 -2.44
CA ILE A 17 19.21 -4.18 -2.06
C ILE A 17 20.41 -3.85 -2.96
N VAL A 18 20.21 -3.77 -4.28
CA VAL A 18 21.28 -3.41 -5.23
C VAL A 18 21.78 -1.99 -4.96
N LEU A 19 20.87 -1.07 -4.63
CA LEU A 19 21.19 0.31 -4.26
C LEU A 19 21.96 0.36 -2.93
N TYR A 20 21.49 -0.35 -1.91
CA TYR A 20 22.12 -0.43 -0.59
C TYR A 20 23.52 -1.07 -0.63
N GLN A 21 23.69 -2.17 -1.35
CA GLN A 21 25.01 -2.81 -1.53
C GLN A 21 25.99 -1.93 -2.30
N LYS A 22 25.52 -1.18 -3.31
CA LYS A 22 26.34 -0.18 -4.02
C LYS A 22 26.73 0.99 -3.10
N ILE A 23 25.82 1.48 -2.27
CA ILE A 23 26.09 2.51 -1.25
C ILE A 23 27.10 2.01 -0.22
N LYS A 24 26.96 0.77 0.28
CA LYS A 24 27.89 0.15 1.24
C LYS A 24 29.29 -0.01 0.65
N LYS A 25 29.40 -0.45 -0.61
CA LYS A 25 30.67 -0.58 -1.33
C LYS A 25 31.34 0.78 -1.57
N MET A 26 30.56 1.82 -1.89
CA MET A 26 31.02 3.20 -1.97
C MET A 26 31.50 3.73 -0.61
N LYS A 27 30.77 3.47 0.48
CA LYS A 27 31.17 3.88 1.84
C LYS A 27 32.52 3.30 2.22
N THR A 28 32.78 2.03 1.92
CA THR A 28 34.07 1.37 2.16
C THR A 28 35.20 1.93 1.27
N GLN A 29 34.91 2.28 0.01
CA GLN A 29 35.89 2.91 -0.87
C GLN A 29 36.20 4.36 -0.47
N ILE A 30 35.21 5.11 0.01
CA ILE A 30 35.36 6.50 0.50
C ILE A 30 36.12 6.52 1.83
N LEU A 31 35.85 5.59 2.76
CA LEU A 31 36.63 5.45 3.99
C LEU A 31 38.10 5.10 3.72
N ASN A 32 38.39 4.26 2.71
CA ASN A 32 39.76 3.96 2.31
C ASN A 32 40.47 5.14 1.62
N PHE A 33 39.73 6.02 0.95
CA PHE A 33 40.27 7.25 0.34
C PHE A 33 40.58 8.33 1.38
N SER A 34 39.83 8.38 2.49
CA SER A 34 40.02 9.37 3.57
C SER A 34 41.24 9.10 4.46
N ILE A 35 41.85 7.92 4.40
CA ILE A 35 42.95 7.52 5.29
C ILE A 35 44.34 7.90 4.71
N ASN A 36 44.45 8.23 3.42
CA ASN A 36 45.74 8.46 2.74
C ASN A 36 45.82 9.78 1.93
N GLY A 37 45.53 10.95 2.52
CA GLY A 37 45.70 12.21 1.81
C GLY A 37 45.85 13.44 2.71
N ASN A 38 47.00 14.11 2.60
CA ASN A 38 47.34 15.35 3.30
C ASN A 38 46.47 16.53 2.85
N TYR A 39 46.17 17.41 3.81
CA TYR A 39 45.20 18.51 3.71
C TYR A 39 45.70 19.73 2.92
N SER A 40 44.99 20.09 1.83
CA SER A 40 44.92 21.47 1.29
C SER A 40 43.85 21.67 0.19
N GLY A 41 42.62 21.17 0.38
CA GLY A 41 41.57 21.25 -0.65
C GLY A 41 40.11 21.12 -0.17
N VAL A 42 39.84 21.47 1.09
CA VAL A 42 38.61 21.07 1.82
C VAL A 42 37.31 21.66 1.24
N ILE A 43 37.35 22.79 0.53
CA ILE A 43 36.13 23.41 -0.05
C ILE A 43 35.85 22.89 -1.46
N ILE A 44 36.87 22.74 -2.31
CA ILE A 44 36.72 22.23 -3.69
C ILE A 44 36.44 20.71 -3.69
N GLY A 45 36.99 19.97 -2.73
CA GLY A 45 36.71 18.53 -2.55
C GLY A 45 35.27 18.25 -2.12
N ARG A 46 34.68 19.08 -1.25
CA ARG A 46 33.28 18.93 -0.81
C ARG A 46 32.29 19.26 -1.93
N ILE A 47 32.55 20.29 -2.73
CA ILE A 47 31.72 20.64 -3.88
C ILE A 47 31.79 19.55 -4.96
N LYS A 48 32.99 19.02 -5.26
CA LYS A 48 33.14 17.88 -6.19
C LYS A 48 32.51 16.59 -5.68
N LEU A 49 32.55 16.33 -4.37
CA LEU A 49 31.90 15.16 -3.78
C LEU A 49 30.37 15.28 -3.82
N ILE A 50 29.82 16.46 -3.53
CA ILE A 50 28.39 16.72 -3.66
C ILE A 50 27.97 16.64 -5.13
N PHE A 51 28.74 17.21 -6.08
CA PHE A 51 28.46 17.07 -7.50
C PHE A 51 28.56 15.63 -7.99
N LEU A 52 29.52 14.84 -7.50
CA LEU A 52 29.67 13.42 -7.86
C LEU A 52 28.54 12.59 -7.25
N ILE A 53 28.08 12.89 -6.03
CA ILE A 53 26.92 12.26 -5.40
C ILE A 53 25.65 12.64 -6.15
N ILE A 54 25.47 13.91 -6.54
CA ILE A 54 24.33 14.34 -7.34
C ILE A 54 24.37 13.66 -8.71
N LEU A 55 25.51 13.65 -9.41
CA LEU A 55 25.66 13.01 -10.72
C LEU A 55 25.47 11.48 -10.64
N LEU A 56 25.95 10.84 -9.57
CA LEU A 56 25.69 9.42 -9.31
C LEU A 56 24.21 9.20 -9.02
N VAL A 57 23.60 9.98 -8.13
CA VAL A 57 22.16 9.90 -7.85
C VAL A 57 21.36 10.12 -9.15
N SER A 58 21.72 11.07 -10.01
CA SER A 58 21.08 11.32 -11.31
C SER A 58 21.24 10.15 -12.30
N VAL A 59 22.45 9.59 -12.41
CA VAL A 59 22.73 8.41 -13.26
C VAL A 59 22.05 7.14 -12.71
N PHE A 60 21.81 7.08 -11.41
CA PHE A 60 21.07 6.00 -10.76
C PHE A 60 19.56 6.20 -10.83
N THR A 61 19.04 7.42 -10.78
CA THR A 61 17.60 7.71 -10.96
C THR A 61 17.17 7.49 -12.41
N GLU A 62 18.02 7.77 -13.40
CA GLU A 62 17.73 7.45 -14.82
C GLU A 62 17.78 5.94 -15.12
N ASN A 63 18.42 5.13 -14.27
CA ASN A 63 18.49 3.67 -14.40
C ASN A 63 17.59 2.91 -13.41
N LEU A 64 16.80 3.61 -12.60
CA LEU A 64 15.80 2.99 -11.72
C LEU A 64 14.49 2.85 -12.47
N ASN A 65 14.47 1.99 -13.49
CA ASN A 65 13.23 1.37 -13.90
C ASN A 65 12.82 0.37 -12.79
N ALA A 66 11.63 0.56 -12.21
CA ALA A 66 11.00 -0.36 -11.26
C ALA A 66 10.69 -1.77 -11.84
N GLN A 67 11.23 -2.10 -13.02
CA GLN A 67 11.03 -3.34 -13.76
C GLN A 67 12.24 -4.28 -13.78
N ASP A 68 13.35 -3.95 -13.12
CA ASP A 68 14.48 -4.88 -13.05
C ASP A 68 14.14 -6.05 -12.11
N GLN A 69 13.72 -7.16 -12.71
CA GLN A 69 13.54 -8.42 -12.01
C GLN A 69 14.85 -8.79 -11.26
N PRO A 70 14.79 -9.45 -10.09
CA PRO A 70 15.98 -9.82 -9.32
C PRO A 70 17.07 -10.43 -10.17
N PRO A 71 18.36 -10.14 -9.90
CA PRO A 71 19.47 -10.79 -10.60
C PRO A 71 19.23 -12.30 -10.72
N GLN A 72 19.46 -12.87 -11.91
CA GLN A 72 19.10 -14.26 -12.22
C GLN A 72 19.61 -15.26 -11.17
N TYR A 73 20.78 -15.01 -10.59
CA TYR A 73 21.35 -15.89 -9.56
C TYR A 73 20.53 -15.89 -8.26
N ILE A 74 19.93 -14.77 -7.84
CA ILE A 74 19.02 -14.70 -6.69
C ILE A 74 17.76 -15.52 -6.96
N ARG A 75 17.17 -15.38 -8.16
CA ARG A 75 16.01 -16.18 -8.58
C ARG A 75 16.32 -17.68 -8.54
N ASN A 76 17.48 -18.06 -9.07
CA ASN A 76 17.93 -19.44 -9.07
C ASN A 76 18.11 -19.97 -7.63
N SER A 77 18.69 -19.16 -6.73
CA SER A 77 18.86 -19.51 -5.33
C SER A 77 17.52 -19.74 -4.62
N ILE A 78 16.53 -18.86 -4.81
CA ILE A 78 15.18 -19.03 -4.23
C ILE A 78 14.53 -20.31 -4.77
N GLN A 79 14.56 -20.54 -6.09
CA GLN A 79 14.02 -21.75 -6.70
C GLN A 79 14.72 -23.04 -6.21
N SER A 80 16.03 -22.97 -5.97
CA SER A 80 16.78 -24.09 -5.40
C SER A 80 16.38 -24.36 -3.95
N ILE A 81 16.12 -23.32 -3.15
CA ILE A 81 15.60 -23.46 -1.78
C ILE A 81 14.23 -24.13 -1.83
N GLU A 82 13.30 -23.64 -2.67
CA GLU A 82 11.96 -24.23 -2.81
C GLU A 82 12.03 -25.72 -3.17
N LYS A 83 12.84 -26.08 -4.18
CA LYS A 83 13.05 -27.49 -4.55
C LYS A 83 13.62 -28.32 -3.41
N MET A 84 14.54 -27.76 -2.62
CA MET A 84 15.09 -28.44 -1.45
C MET A 84 14.00 -28.64 -0.38
N LEU A 85 13.16 -27.63 -0.13
CA LEU A 85 12.05 -27.70 0.81
C LEU A 85 10.98 -28.74 0.40
N ASP A 86 10.74 -28.91 -0.91
CA ASP A 86 9.73 -29.85 -1.45
C ASP A 86 10.25 -31.28 -1.64
N SER A 87 11.57 -31.47 -1.55
CA SER A 87 12.22 -32.76 -1.75
C SER A 87 12.03 -33.74 -0.58
N LYS A 88 12.27 -35.04 -0.85
CA LYS A 88 12.36 -36.10 0.16
C LYS A 88 13.77 -36.67 0.20
N GLY A 89 14.24 -37.03 1.40
CA GLY A 89 15.54 -37.68 1.60
C GLY A 89 16.74 -36.74 1.50
N ASP A 90 17.91 -37.22 1.93
CA ASP A 90 19.09 -36.37 2.15
C ASP A 90 19.84 -36.05 0.85
N VAL A 91 19.67 -36.87 -0.18
CA VAL A 91 20.28 -36.69 -1.51
C VAL A 91 19.94 -35.32 -2.11
N ALA A 92 18.72 -34.85 -1.94
CA ALA A 92 18.31 -33.54 -2.45
C ALA A 92 18.91 -32.37 -1.66
N ILE A 93 19.17 -32.56 -0.35
CA ILE A 93 19.89 -31.58 0.47
C ILE A 93 21.35 -31.51 0.02
N ILE A 94 22.00 -32.66 -0.18
CA ILE A 94 23.39 -32.71 -0.65
C ILE A 94 23.51 -32.02 -2.02
N LYS A 95 22.61 -32.33 -2.95
CA LYS A 95 22.56 -31.68 -4.27
C LYS A 95 22.35 -30.16 -4.16
N PHE A 96 21.50 -29.71 -3.24
CA PHE A 96 21.32 -28.28 -2.98
C PHE A 96 22.62 -27.61 -2.51
N ILE A 97 23.33 -28.23 -1.56
CA ILE A 97 24.63 -27.73 -1.05
C ILE A 97 25.62 -27.58 -2.21
N GLU A 98 25.80 -28.62 -3.02
CA GLU A 98 26.76 -28.63 -4.12
C GLU A 98 26.47 -27.58 -5.21
N GLN A 99 25.19 -27.33 -5.48
CA GLN A 99 24.75 -26.52 -6.62
C GLN A 99 24.45 -25.07 -6.27
N SER A 100 24.06 -24.79 -5.02
CA SER A 100 23.46 -23.51 -4.64
C SER A 100 24.19 -22.80 -3.51
N MET A 101 25.04 -23.50 -2.74
CA MET A 101 25.82 -22.87 -1.67
C MET A 101 27.24 -22.52 -2.12
N ALA A 102 27.77 -21.43 -1.59
CA ALA A 102 29.15 -21.02 -1.82
C ALA A 102 30.11 -22.09 -1.29
N LYS A 103 31.17 -22.39 -2.05
CA LYS A 103 32.23 -23.33 -1.63
C LYS A 103 32.99 -22.75 -0.45
N ASP A 104 33.21 -23.59 0.55
CA ASP A 104 33.95 -23.25 1.76
C ASP A 104 34.63 -24.51 2.29
N ASP A 105 35.95 -24.57 2.12
CA ASP A 105 36.76 -25.75 2.42
C ASP A 105 36.80 -26.08 3.93
N ASN A 106 36.40 -25.12 4.78
CA ASN A 106 36.34 -25.31 6.24
C ASN A 106 34.93 -25.67 6.72
N ARG A 107 33.95 -25.81 5.83
CA ARG A 107 32.56 -26.06 6.21
C ARG A 107 32.33 -27.51 6.60
N ASP A 108 31.79 -27.71 7.80
CA ASP A 108 31.31 -29.01 8.27
C ASP A 108 30.03 -29.39 7.52
N ILE A 109 30.17 -30.21 6.47
CA ILE A 109 29.07 -30.65 5.61
C ILE A 109 28.03 -31.45 6.39
N THR A 110 28.43 -32.25 7.38
CA THR A 110 27.50 -33.03 8.19
C THR A 110 26.58 -32.13 9.00
N LYS A 111 27.15 -31.13 9.70
CA LYS A 111 26.34 -30.13 10.44
C LYS A 111 25.44 -29.30 9.53
N LEU A 112 25.93 -28.95 8.34
CA LEU A 112 25.12 -28.22 7.36
C LEU A 112 23.94 -29.06 6.88
N VAL A 113 24.15 -30.34 6.56
CA VAL A 113 23.06 -31.25 6.18
C VAL A 113 22.03 -31.35 7.30
N ASP A 114 22.45 -31.50 8.56
CA ASP A 114 21.52 -31.58 9.70
C ASP A 114 20.74 -30.28 9.89
N SER A 115 21.38 -29.12 9.74
CA SER A 115 20.72 -27.81 9.80
C SER A 115 19.67 -27.66 8.68
N LEU A 116 20.00 -28.08 7.47
CA LEU A 116 19.08 -28.05 6.32
C LEU A 116 17.91 -29.03 6.47
N LYS A 117 18.10 -30.17 7.14
CA LYS A 117 16.99 -31.08 7.51
C LYS A 117 16.00 -30.40 8.45
N VAL A 118 16.50 -29.67 9.46
CA VAL A 118 15.66 -28.92 10.40
C VAL A 118 14.89 -27.83 9.64
N ILE A 119 15.58 -27.01 8.82
CA ILE A 119 14.94 -25.99 7.97
C ILE A 119 13.84 -26.61 7.10
N ARG A 120 14.15 -27.69 6.37
CA ARG A 120 13.17 -28.39 5.53
C ARG A 120 11.97 -28.88 6.32
N SER A 121 12.16 -29.41 7.53
CA SER A 121 11.06 -29.92 8.36
C SER A 121 10.19 -28.80 8.90
N GLU A 122 10.79 -27.72 9.41
CA GLU A 122 10.08 -26.60 10.04
C GLU A 122 9.28 -25.79 9.01
N MET A 123 9.80 -25.65 7.80
CA MET A 123 9.17 -24.88 6.71
C MET A 123 8.16 -25.72 5.90
N LYS A 124 7.99 -27.02 6.21
CA LYS A 124 7.14 -27.92 5.46
C LYS A 124 5.66 -27.60 5.69
N GLY A 125 4.89 -27.45 4.61
CA GLY A 125 3.45 -27.19 4.69
C GLY A 125 3.08 -25.75 5.05
N LEU A 126 4.06 -24.84 5.14
CA LEU A 126 3.85 -23.40 5.21
C LEU A 126 3.79 -22.86 3.77
N ARG A 127 2.63 -22.91 3.12
CA ARG A 127 2.48 -22.54 1.70
C ARG A 127 1.33 -21.58 1.43
N ASP A 128 0.55 -21.22 2.45
CA ASP A 128 -0.63 -20.37 2.28
C ASP A 128 -0.22 -18.90 2.22
N GLY A 129 0.85 -18.52 2.93
CA GLY A 129 1.53 -17.24 2.80
C GLY A 129 3.01 -17.43 2.51
N ILE A 130 3.53 -16.76 1.48
CA ILE A 130 4.96 -16.73 1.16
C ILE A 130 5.33 -15.29 0.81
N SER A 131 6.25 -14.69 1.55
CA SER A 131 6.83 -13.39 1.24
C SER A 131 8.35 -13.41 1.39
N VAL A 132 9.02 -12.48 0.71
CA VAL A 132 10.47 -12.29 0.83
C VAL A 132 10.73 -10.83 1.13
N GLU A 133 11.48 -10.57 2.19
CA GLU A 133 11.85 -9.24 2.65
C GLU A 133 13.36 -9.03 2.50
N ALA A 134 13.75 -7.80 2.19
CA ALA A 134 15.15 -7.41 2.16
C ALA A 134 15.64 -7.13 3.58
N GLU A 135 16.80 -7.67 3.93
CA GLU A 135 17.45 -7.45 5.21
C GLU A 135 18.86 -6.86 5.00
N PRO A 136 19.42 -6.13 5.99
CA PRO A 136 20.75 -5.56 5.88
C PRO A 136 21.85 -6.58 5.53
N GLU A 137 21.66 -7.83 5.95
CA GLU A 137 22.55 -8.97 5.75
C GLU A 137 22.13 -9.93 4.63
N GLY A 138 20.93 -9.82 4.06
CA GLY A 138 20.45 -10.80 3.09
C GLY A 138 18.97 -10.69 2.73
N LEU A 139 18.33 -11.84 2.57
CA LEU A 139 16.89 -11.96 2.28
C LEU A 139 16.22 -12.77 3.39
N ARG A 140 15.06 -12.33 3.85
CA ARG A 140 14.23 -13.08 4.78
C ARG A 140 13.05 -13.68 4.03
N LEU A 141 13.04 -15.00 3.88
CA LEU A 141 11.90 -15.73 3.36
C LEU A 141 10.93 -16.04 4.50
N ILE A 142 9.72 -15.51 4.42
CA ILE A 142 8.65 -15.72 5.40
C ILE A 142 7.65 -16.69 4.78
N MET A 143 7.33 -17.77 5.50
CA MET A 143 6.37 -18.77 5.05
C MET A 143 5.37 -19.07 6.16
N SER A 144 4.07 -19.11 5.82
CA SER A 144 2.99 -19.35 6.77
C SER A 144 1.89 -20.27 6.23
N ASN A 145 1.05 -20.78 7.14
CA ASN A 145 -0.17 -21.54 6.82
C ASN A 145 -1.40 -21.01 7.58
N GLY A 146 -1.43 -19.69 7.84
CA GLY A 146 -2.46 -19.02 8.64
C GLY A 146 -2.42 -19.32 10.15
N LYS A 147 -1.73 -20.38 10.60
CA LYS A 147 -1.58 -20.74 12.03
C LYS A 147 -0.15 -20.65 12.53
N LYS A 148 0.81 -20.94 11.66
CA LYS A 148 2.24 -20.90 11.97
C LYS A 148 2.94 -20.08 10.91
N GLU A 149 3.97 -19.38 11.34
CA GLU A 149 4.86 -18.61 10.50
C GLU A 149 6.31 -18.95 10.86
N LYS A 150 7.17 -19.07 9.85
CA LYS A 150 8.60 -19.31 10.01
C LYS A 150 9.38 -18.41 9.06
N HIS A 151 10.51 -17.92 9.55
CA HIS A 151 11.37 -16.99 8.85
C HIS A 151 12.70 -17.68 8.57
N LEU A 152 13.15 -17.63 7.32
CA LEU A 152 14.39 -18.23 6.86
C LEU A 152 15.29 -17.12 6.32
N MET A 153 16.41 -16.86 7.00
CA MET A 153 17.41 -15.91 6.54
C MET A 153 18.31 -16.56 5.48
N ILE A 154 18.44 -15.90 4.34
CA ILE A 154 19.23 -16.31 3.17
C ILE A 154 20.31 -15.25 2.97
N ILE A 155 21.56 -15.59 3.28
CA ILE A 155 22.70 -14.69 3.09
C ILE A 155 23.43 -15.07 1.81
N MET A 156 23.54 -14.14 0.87
CA MET A 156 24.22 -14.34 -0.40
C MET A 156 25.70 -13.96 -0.32
N ASP A 157 26.56 -14.72 -0.99
CA ASP A 157 27.90 -14.28 -1.37
C ASP A 157 27.85 -13.68 -2.78
N ASP A 158 27.93 -12.36 -2.87
CA ASP A 158 27.83 -11.63 -4.13
C ASP A 158 28.96 -11.95 -5.12
N LYS A 159 30.14 -12.35 -4.63
CA LYS A 159 31.28 -12.71 -5.48
C LYS A 159 31.10 -14.11 -6.04
N ALA A 160 30.71 -15.05 -5.20
CA ALA A 160 30.45 -16.44 -5.60
C ALA A 160 29.10 -16.60 -6.32
N LYS A 161 28.21 -15.59 -6.25
CA LYS A 161 26.83 -15.63 -6.74
C LYS A 161 26.06 -16.85 -6.23
N ALA A 162 26.27 -17.20 -4.96
CA ALA A 162 25.74 -18.40 -4.30
C ALA A 162 25.32 -18.10 -2.86
N ILE A 163 24.58 -19.02 -2.23
CA ILE A 163 24.14 -18.88 -0.84
C ILE A 163 25.31 -19.14 0.10
N SER A 164 25.69 -18.17 0.91
CA SER A 164 26.73 -18.35 1.93
C SER A 164 26.17 -19.03 3.19
N HIS A 165 25.01 -18.56 3.67
CA HIS A 165 24.38 -19.05 4.90
C HIS A 165 22.87 -19.14 4.71
N LEU A 166 22.29 -20.14 5.36
CA LEU A 166 20.85 -20.38 5.39
C LEU A 166 20.48 -20.86 6.78
N TYR A 167 19.65 -20.10 7.50
CA TYR A 167 19.26 -20.45 8.88
C TYR A 167 17.89 -19.91 9.25
N LEU A 168 17.17 -20.64 10.10
CA LEU A 168 15.91 -20.18 10.66
C LEU A 168 16.20 -19.00 11.60
N VAL A 169 15.40 -17.96 11.49
CA VAL A 169 15.37 -16.87 12.46
C VAL A 169 14.03 -16.90 13.18
N ALA A 170 14.06 -16.52 14.47
CA ALA A 170 12.80 -16.26 15.16
C ALA A 170 12.08 -15.13 14.39
N PRO A 171 10.75 -15.22 14.23
CA PRO A 171 9.97 -14.05 13.83
C PRO A 171 10.35 -12.87 14.76
N PRO A 172 10.38 -11.63 14.24
CA PRO A 172 10.55 -10.49 15.11
C PRO A 172 9.48 -10.55 16.21
N GLU A 173 9.82 -10.08 17.42
CA GLU A 173 8.85 -10.01 18.50
C GLU A 173 7.67 -9.19 18.00
N SER A 174 6.51 -9.82 17.86
CA SER A 174 5.35 -9.16 17.28
C SER A 174 4.94 -8.05 18.21
N LEU A 175 4.91 -6.81 17.70
CA LEU A 175 4.36 -5.67 18.43
C LEU A 175 3.02 -6.07 19.07
N ASN A 176 2.94 -5.97 20.38
CA ASN A 176 1.75 -6.32 21.13
C ASN A 176 1.05 -5.04 21.59
N ILE A 177 -0.11 -4.75 21.01
CA ILE A 177 -0.99 -3.66 21.45
C ILE A 177 -2.17 -4.30 22.18
N THR A 178 -2.37 -3.88 23.43
CA THR A 178 -3.47 -4.27 24.32
C THR A 178 -4.26 -3.03 24.73
N LEU A 179 -5.44 -3.23 25.34
CA LEU A 179 -6.22 -2.12 25.90
C LEU A 179 -5.43 -1.32 26.96
N GLU A 180 -4.54 -1.99 27.68
CA GLU A 180 -3.75 -1.41 28.76
C GLU A 180 -2.57 -0.57 28.24
N ASN A 181 -1.90 -1.01 27.16
CA ASN A 181 -0.67 -0.37 26.70
C ASN A 181 -0.85 0.54 25.49
N ILE A 182 -2.02 0.55 24.84
CA ILE A 182 -2.21 1.26 23.56
C ILE A 182 -1.84 2.75 23.64
N SER A 183 -2.16 3.43 24.74
CA SER A 183 -1.78 4.85 24.89
C SER A 183 -0.26 5.03 24.92
N GLU A 184 0.43 4.22 25.74
CA GLU A 184 1.89 4.28 25.89
C GLU A 184 2.61 3.88 24.60
N THR A 185 2.08 2.89 23.87
CA THR A 185 2.61 2.48 22.57
C THR A 185 2.59 3.64 21.56
N PHE A 186 1.47 4.37 21.45
CA PHE A 186 1.40 5.53 20.57
C PHE A 186 2.23 6.71 21.07
N ASP A 187 2.47 6.85 22.39
CA ASP A 187 3.40 7.86 22.92
C ASP A 187 4.85 7.55 22.50
N GLN A 188 5.19 6.26 22.44
CA GLN A 188 6.48 5.82 21.94
C GLN A 188 6.61 6.05 20.43
N PHE A 189 5.58 5.73 19.64
CA PHE A 189 5.57 6.02 18.20
C PHE A 189 5.78 7.49 17.88
N GLU A 190 5.15 8.37 18.66
CA GLU A 190 5.36 9.81 18.54
C GLU A 190 6.81 10.23 18.81
N LYS A 191 7.45 9.66 19.84
CA LYS A 191 8.88 9.89 20.13
C LYS A 191 9.77 9.37 19.01
N ASP A 192 9.38 8.28 18.37
CA ASP A 192 10.06 7.67 17.23
C ASP A 192 9.78 8.39 15.89
N GLY A 193 9.05 9.51 15.95
CA GLY A 193 8.85 10.45 14.85
C GLY A 193 7.56 10.24 14.06
N ALA A 194 6.71 9.28 14.45
CA ALA A 194 5.42 9.10 13.83
C ALA A 194 4.48 10.26 14.16
N ALA A 195 3.59 10.58 13.22
CA ALA A 195 2.58 11.63 13.36
C ALA A 195 1.28 11.19 12.70
N GLY A 196 0.18 11.44 13.39
CA GLY A 196 -1.15 11.11 12.89
C GLY A 196 -2.24 11.15 13.94
N LEU A 197 -3.22 10.28 13.77
CA LEU A 197 -4.39 10.14 14.63
C LEU A 197 -4.79 8.67 14.76
N ILE A 198 -5.09 8.24 15.99
CA ILE A 198 -5.65 6.91 16.27
C ILE A 198 -7.04 7.02 16.92
N TYR A 199 -7.94 6.18 16.47
CA TYR A 199 -9.23 5.92 17.08
C TYR A 199 -9.49 4.41 17.14
N VAL A 200 -9.84 3.93 18.33
CA VAL A 200 -10.24 2.54 18.57
C VAL A 200 -11.52 2.56 19.39
N LYS A 201 -12.58 1.98 18.84
CA LYS A 201 -13.81 1.65 19.55
C LYS A 201 -13.96 0.13 19.59
N ILE A 202 -14.21 -0.42 20.76
CA ILE A 202 -14.43 -1.86 20.95
C ILE A 202 -15.73 -2.03 21.71
N ASN A 203 -16.63 -2.86 21.19
CA ASN A 203 -17.92 -3.17 21.82
C ASN A 203 -18.75 -1.93 22.21
N GLY A 204 -18.58 -0.83 21.47
CA GLY A 204 -19.29 0.45 21.68
C GLY A 204 -18.55 1.44 22.58
N GLU A 205 -17.46 1.04 23.23
CA GLU A 205 -16.63 1.88 24.09
C GLU A 205 -15.42 2.43 23.33
N ILE A 206 -15.17 3.75 23.45
CA ILE A 206 -13.99 4.39 22.86
C ILE A 206 -12.80 4.14 23.78
N ILE A 207 -11.89 3.26 23.35
CA ILE A 207 -10.68 2.90 24.08
C ILE A 207 -9.62 4.00 23.94
N ILE A 208 -9.45 4.52 22.73
CA ILE A 208 -8.55 5.65 22.46
C ILE A 208 -9.12 6.49 21.32
N LYS A 209 -9.02 7.81 21.44
CA LYS A 209 -9.28 8.80 20.38
C LYS A 209 -8.31 9.95 20.57
N ARG A 210 -7.16 9.89 19.90
CA ARG A 210 -6.13 10.93 20.06
C ARG A 210 -5.33 11.17 18.79
N ALA A 211 -4.89 12.41 18.65
CA ALA A 211 -3.88 12.80 17.70
C ALA A 211 -2.48 12.77 18.34
N PHE A 212 -1.45 12.66 17.51
CA PHE A 212 -0.04 12.64 17.93
C PHE A 212 0.88 13.21 16.84
N GLY A 213 2.04 13.70 17.25
CA GLY A 213 3.02 14.27 16.33
C GLY A 213 2.57 15.58 15.66
N TYR A 214 3.23 15.94 14.56
CA TYR A 214 3.00 17.18 13.84
C TYR A 214 2.13 16.96 12.59
N ALA A 215 1.07 17.75 12.45
CA ALA A 215 0.36 17.92 11.19
C ALA A 215 1.30 18.57 10.16
N ASN A 216 2.02 19.60 10.57
CA ASN A 216 3.05 20.23 9.76
C ASN A 216 4.26 20.60 10.64
N LYS A 217 5.34 19.84 10.50
CA LYS A 217 6.54 20.00 11.33
C LYS A 217 7.28 21.30 11.03
N GLU A 218 7.30 21.74 9.78
CA GLU A 218 7.98 22.97 9.36
C GLU A 218 7.30 24.22 9.93
N LEU A 219 5.97 24.18 10.02
CA LEU A 219 5.16 25.26 10.60
C LEU A 219 4.91 25.11 12.11
N GLY A 220 5.41 24.05 12.73
CA GLY A 220 5.18 23.77 14.16
C GLY A 220 3.73 23.42 14.51
N ILE A 221 2.92 23.02 13.53
CA ILE A 221 1.49 22.70 13.71
C ILE A 221 1.35 21.25 14.16
N ARG A 222 0.73 21.04 15.32
CA ARG A 222 0.46 19.72 15.91
C ARG A 222 -0.77 19.10 15.26
N ASN A 223 -0.78 17.77 15.11
CA ASN A 223 -2.03 17.08 14.80
C ASN A 223 -3.01 17.25 15.97
N ASP A 224 -4.27 17.43 15.64
CA ASP A 224 -5.41 17.39 16.55
C ASP A 224 -6.50 16.45 16.00
N ILE A 225 -7.58 16.25 16.76
CA ILE A 225 -8.67 15.36 16.35
C ILE A 225 -9.47 15.85 15.13
N ASN A 226 -9.26 17.09 14.70
CA ASN A 226 -9.94 17.72 13.57
C ASN A 226 -9.03 17.87 12.35
N THR A 227 -7.78 17.40 12.43
CA THR A 227 -6.81 17.52 11.35
C THR A 227 -7.29 16.74 10.14
N ILE A 228 -7.14 17.36 8.96
CA ILE A 228 -7.58 16.83 7.68
C ILE A 228 -6.43 16.05 7.05
N PHE A 229 -6.71 14.83 6.59
CA PHE A 229 -5.74 13.96 5.94
C PHE A 229 -6.17 13.67 4.50
N GLY A 230 -5.20 13.46 3.61
CA GLY A 230 -5.47 12.76 2.34
C GLY A 230 -5.94 11.34 2.66
N THR A 231 -7.07 10.93 2.10
CA THR A 231 -7.75 9.69 2.53
C THR A 231 -7.47 8.46 1.68
N GLY A 232 -6.54 8.57 0.72
CA GLY A 232 -6.22 7.47 -0.18
C GLY A 232 -7.48 6.95 -0.88
N SER A 233 -7.74 5.65 -0.78
CA SER A 233 -8.83 5.00 -1.51
C SER A 233 -10.20 5.02 -0.81
N ARG A 234 -10.38 5.79 0.28
CA ARG A 234 -11.70 5.97 0.92
C ARG A 234 -12.82 6.43 -0.02
N PRO A 235 -12.58 7.23 -1.08
CA PRO A 235 -13.64 7.62 -2.01
C PRO A 235 -14.34 6.46 -2.72
N ILE A 236 -13.75 5.26 -2.76
CA ILE A 236 -14.43 4.03 -3.17
C ILE A 236 -15.76 3.85 -2.43
N ASP A 237 -15.76 4.05 -1.11
CA ASP A 237 -16.94 3.82 -0.28
C ASP A 237 -18.05 4.84 -0.59
N TYR A 238 -17.68 6.08 -0.94
CA TYR A 238 -18.63 7.10 -1.41
C TYR A 238 -19.26 6.70 -2.74
N THR A 239 -18.46 6.22 -3.70
CA THR A 239 -18.95 5.74 -5.00
C THR A 239 -19.86 4.53 -4.84
N VAL A 240 -19.48 3.56 -4.02
CA VAL A 240 -20.31 2.38 -3.74
C VAL A 240 -21.66 2.79 -3.14
N ALA A 241 -21.66 3.68 -2.14
CA ALA A 241 -22.89 4.17 -1.54
C ALA A 241 -23.78 4.91 -2.54
N ALA A 242 -23.18 5.71 -3.43
CA ALA A 242 -23.90 6.43 -4.47
C ALA A 242 -24.55 5.50 -5.51
N ILE A 243 -23.83 4.48 -5.97
CA ILE A 243 -24.37 3.49 -6.91
C ILE A 243 -25.54 2.74 -6.28
N HIS A 244 -25.38 2.25 -5.05
CA HIS A 244 -26.46 1.58 -4.33
C HIS A 244 -27.65 2.51 -4.04
N LEU A 245 -27.42 3.80 -3.77
CA LEU A 245 -28.52 4.75 -3.59
C LEU A 245 -29.29 5.00 -4.90
N LEU A 246 -28.61 5.01 -6.05
CA LEU A 246 -29.25 5.15 -7.36
C LEU A 246 -30.00 3.88 -7.76
N ASP A 247 -29.45 2.70 -7.46
CA ASP A 247 -30.07 1.37 -7.62
C ASP A 247 -31.36 1.27 -6.81
N GLN A 248 -31.29 1.60 -5.51
CA GLN A 248 -32.44 1.65 -4.60
C GLN A 248 -33.55 2.60 -5.10
N LYS A 249 -33.18 3.71 -5.74
CA LYS A 249 -34.14 4.68 -6.31
C LYS A 249 -34.71 4.22 -7.66
N GLY A 250 -34.29 3.07 -8.19
CA GLY A 250 -34.69 2.56 -9.50
C GLY A 250 -34.19 3.40 -10.68
N LEU A 251 -33.16 4.24 -10.46
CA LEU A 251 -32.60 5.11 -11.49
C LEU A 251 -31.56 4.38 -12.36
N LEU A 252 -30.93 3.35 -11.80
CA LEU A 252 -30.10 2.37 -12.49
C LEU A 252 -30.39 0.99 -11.90
N SER A 253 -29.87 -0.05 -12.54
CA SER A 253 -29.70 -1.37 -11.92
C SER A 253 -28.21 -1.71 -11.86
N ILE A 254 -27.72 -2.30 -10.76
CA ILE A 254 -26.35 -2.85 -10.74
C ILE A 254 -26.11 -3.93 -11.81
N GLU A 255 -27.16 -4.56 -12.34
CA GLU A 255 -27.08 -5.54 -13.43
C GLU A 255 -27.09 -4.89 -14.83
N ASP A 256 -27.26 -3.57 -14.92
CA ASP A 256 -27.21 -2.88 -16.20
C ASP A 256 -25.82 -2.99 -16.83
N ASN A 257 -25.79 -3.28 -18.13
CA ASN A 257 -24.58 -3.18 -18.92
C ASN A 257 -24.15 -1.72 -19.06
N ILE A 258 -22.83 -1.47 -19.04
CA ILE A 258 -22.27 -0.13 -19.19
C ILE A 258 -22.63 0.53 -20.54
N SER A 259 -23.00 -0.27 -21.55
CA SER A 259 -23.47 0.19 -22.88
C SER A 259 -24.79 0.97 -22.83
N LYS A 260 -25.54 0.89 -21.72
CA LYS A 260 -26.70 1.75 -21.45
C LYS A 260 -26.29 3.20 -21.15
N TYR A 261 -25.09 3.41 -20.63
CA TYR A 261 -24.63 4.70 -20.11
C TYR A 261 -23.58 5.37 -21.01
N PHE A 262 -22.74 4.57 -21.67
CA PHE A 262 -21.68 5.08 -22.54
C PHE A 262 -21.99 4.82 -24.01
N LYS A 263 -21.58 5.76 -24.87
CA LYS A 263 -21.65 5.62 -26.33
C LYS A 263 -20.43 4.84 -26.85
N ASP A 264 -20.59 4.21 -28.01
CA ASP A 264 -19.52 3.55 -28.75
C ASP A 264 -18.73 2.50 -27.95
N VAL A 265 -19.39 1.80 -27.02
CA VAL A 265 -18.77 0.74 -26.19
C VAL A 265 -18.32 -0.42 -27.08
N PRO A 266 -17.02 -0.79 -27.05
CA PRO A 266 -16.51 -1.94 -27.80
C PRO A 266 -17.20 -3.27 -27.44
N LYS A 267 -17.28 -4.18 -28.41
CA LYS A 267 -18.05 -5.43 -28.27
C LYS A 267 -17.58 -6.31 -27.10
N ASP A 268 -16.28 -6.39 -26.87
CA ASP A 268 -15.64 -7.10 -25.75
C ASP A 268 -16.04 -6.53 -24.37
N LYS A 269 -16.35 -5.23 -24.30
CA LYS A 269 -16.75 -4.52 -23.08
C LYS A 269 -18.25 -4.41 -22.89
N SER A 270 -19.04 -4.72 -23.92
CA SER A 270 -20.50 -4.56 -23.92
C SER A 270 -21.24 -5.39 -22.86
N LYS A 271 -20.60 -6.45 -22.32
CA LYS A 271 -21.11 -7.32 -21.26
C LYS A 271 -20.67 -6.91 -19.85
N ILE A 272 -19.88 -5.85 -19.72
CA ILE A 272 -19.51 -5.33 -18.39
C ILE A 272 -20.77 -4.74 -17.77
N THR A 273 -21.14 -5.22 -16.59
CA THR A 273 -22.22 -4.66 -15.78
C THR A 273 -21.67 -3.71 -14.73
N ILE A 274 -22.54 -2.90 -14.13
CA ILE A 274 -22.16 -2.07 -12.97
C ILE A 274 -21.64 -2.96 -11.82
N GLN A 275 -22.26 -4.13 -11.60
CA GLN A 275 -21.82 -5.11 -10.61
C GLN A 275 -20.40 -5.60 -10.90
N HIS A 276 -20.04 -5.83 -12.17
CA HIS A 276 -18.67 -6.19 -12.54
C HIS A 276 -17.66 -5.07 -12.20
N LEU A 277 -18.05 -3.79 -12.33
CA LEU A 277 -17.19 -2.67 -11.92
C LEU A 277 -17.00 -2.64 -10.40
N LEU A 278 -18.09 -2.78 -9.62
CA LEU A 278 -18.06 -2.77 -8.15
C LEU A 278 -17.23 -3.93 -7.56
N SER A 279 -17.36 -5.13 -8.12
CA SER A 279 -16.76 -6.35 -7.57
C SER A 279 -15.32 -6.60 -8.03
N GLY A 280 -14.80 -5.76 -8.94
CA GLY A 280 -13.51 -5.96 -9.61
C GLY A 280 -13.53 -7.07 -10.66
N GLN A 281 -14.69 -7.42 -11.22
CA GLN A 281 -14.86 -8.47 -12.24
C GLN A 281 -14.95 -7.94 -13.68
N SER A 282 -14.71 -6.65 -13.89
CA SER A 282 -14.87 -6.02 -15.21
C SER A 282 -13.81 -6.41 -16.24
N GLY A 283 -12.64 -6.87 -15.79
CA GLY A 283 -11.47 -7.07 -16.64
C GLY A 283 -10.78 -5.77 -17.07
N LEU A 284 -11.28 -4.59 -16.65
CA LEU A 284 -10.65 -3.31 -16.95
C LEU A 284 -9.32 -3.18 -16.18
N PRO A 285 -8.25 -2.72 -16.82
CA PRO A 285 -7.01 -2.41 -16.13
C PRO A 285 -7.14 -1.14 -15.29
N ASP A 286 -6.18 -0.89 -14.41
CA ASP A 286 -5.97 0.43 -13.83
C ASP A 286 -5.51 1.44 -14.89
N PHE A 287 -5.62 2.73 -14.61
CA PHE A 287 -5.15 3.81 -15.50
C PHE A 287 -3.60 3.94 -15.59
N PHE A 288 -2.82 3.00 -15.05
CA PHE A 288 -1.39 3.17 -14.79
C PHE A 288 -0.48 3.31 -16.02
N HIS A 289 0.52 4.21 -15.89
CA HIS A 289 1.85 4.19 -16.51
C HIS A 289 1.95 4.24 -18.04
N THR A 290 1.18 5.12 -18.67
CA THR A 290 1.67 5.72 -19.93
C THR A 290 2.73 6.78 -19.59
N ASP A 291 3.61 7.12 -20.53
CA ASP A 291 4.62 8.18 -20.33
C ASP A 291 3.99 9.53 -19.88
N THR A 292 2.69 9.72 -20.15
CA THR A 292 1.93 10.93 -19.80
C THR A 292 1.20 10.85 -18.45
N ASP A 293 0.90 9.65 -17.96
CA ASP A 293 0.12 9.41 -16.74
C ASP A 293 1.04 8.88 -15.61
N TRP A 294 2.24 9.45 -15.50
CA TRP A 294 3.28 9.02 -14.56
C TRP A 294 2.81 9.10 -13.09
N ASP A 295 1.84 9.97 -12.81
CA ASP A 295 1.12 10.05 -11.54
C ASP A 295 -0.36 10.36 -11.82
N PRO A 296 -1.29 9.43 -11.54
CA PRO A 296 -2.71 9.58 -11.90
C PRO A 296 -3.43 10.65 -11.08
N ASP A 297 -2.91 11.04 -9.90
CA ASP A 297 -3.46 12.14 -9.12
C ASP A 297 -3.00 13.52 -9.64
N LEU A 298 -1.88 13.59 -10.39
CA LEU A 298 -1.34 14.85 -10.95
C LEU A 298 -1.64 15.03 -12.44
N ALA A 299 -1.72 13.93 -13.19
CA ALA A 299 -2.04 13.96 -14.61
C ALA A 299 -3.53 14.24 -14.80
N TRP A 300 -3.86 15.52 -15.01
CA TRP A 300 -5.25 15.92 -15.18
C TRP A 300 -5.83 15.45 -16.51
N VAL A 301 -6.99 14.80 -16.45
CA VAL A 301 -7.85 14.53 -17.60
C VAL A 301 -9.31 14.75 -17.21
N ASP A 302 -10.13 15.15 -18.19
CA ASP A 302 -11.58 15.21 -18.03
C ASP A 302 -12.25 13.83 -18.16
N ARG A 303 -13.55 13.79 -17.82
CA ARG A 303 -14.39 12.59 -17.87
C ARG A 303 -14.41 11.94 -19.23
N GLU A 304 -14.63 12.73 -20.29
CA GLU A 304 -14.80 12.19 -21.64
C GLU A 304 -13.53 11.51 -22.12
N THR A 305 -12.39 12.15 -21.87
CA THR A 305 -11.06 11.63 -22.16
C THR A 305 -10.79 10.36 -21.36
N ALA A 306 -11.07 10.34 -20.05
CA ALA A 306 -10.85 9.17 -19.20
C ALA A 306 -11.72 7.97 -19.64
N VAL A 307 -13.01 8.19 -19.88
CA VAL A 307 -13.94 7.15 -20.36
C VAL A 307 -13.49 6.60 -21.70
N LYS A 308 -13.15 7.47 -22.66
CA LYS A 308 -12.67 7.05 -23.98
C LYS A 308 -11.38 6.24 -23.88
N ARG A 309 -10.42 6.68 -23.05
CA ARG A 309 -9.18 5.94 -22.78
C ARG A 309 -9.49 4.56 -22.21
N MET A 310 -10.36 4.48 -21.20
CA MET A 310 -10.74 3.22 -20.56
C MET A 310 -11.42 2.24 -21.52
N LEU A 311 -12.36 2.73 -22.34
CA LEU A 311 -13.02 1.90 -23.37
C LEU A 311 -12.03 1.40 -24.44
N SER A 312 -10.92 2.10 -24.67
CA SER A 312 -9.88 1.69 -25.62
C SER A 312 -8.88 0.65 -25.08
N GLN A 313 -8.85 0.42 -23.76
CA GLN A 313 -7.90 -0.53 -23.16
C GLN A 313 -8.23 -1.99 -23.51
N GLU A 314 -7.21 -2.83 -23.59
CA GLU A 314 -7.40 -4.29 -23.65
C GLU A 314 -7.89 -4.80 -22.29
N LEU A 315 -8.84 -5.73 -22.30
CA LEU A 315 -9.28 -6.38 -21.06
C LEU A 315 -8.24 -7.38 -20.58
N LEU A 316 -8.01 -7.39 -19.27
CA LEU A 316 -7.13 -8.35 -18.61
C LEU A 316 -7.72 -9.78 -18.64
N PHE A 317 -9.04 -9.89 -18.67
CA PHE A 317 -9.82 -11.12 -18.73
C PHE A 317 -11.27 -10.81 -19.15
N GLU A 318 -12.03 -11.83 -19.55
CA GLU A 318 -13.44 -11.63 -19.92
C GLU A 318 -14.28 -11.19 -18.70
N PRO A 319 -15.23 -10.25 -18.85
CA PRO A 319 -16.04 -9.78 -17.74
C PRO A 319 -16.77 -10.92 -17.00
N GLY A 320 -16.64 -10.96 -15.67
CA GLY A 320 -17.24 -11.99 -14.82
C GLY A 320 -16.41 -13.26 -14.63
N THR A 321 -15.29 -13.43 -15.35
CA THR A 321 -14.49 -14.66 -15.32
C THR A 321 -13.34 -14.67 -14.32
N ASP A 322 -12.87 -13.50 -13.88
CA ASP A 322 -11.81 -13.35 -12.87
C ASP A 322 -12.00 -12.04 -12.08
N ARG A 323 -11.10 -11.72 -11.15
CA ARG A 323 -11.14 -10.52 -10.31
C ARG A 323 -9.81 -9.77 -10.27
N LYS A 324 -9.88 -8.47 -10.53
CA LYS A 324 -8.77 -7.52 -10.37
C LYS A 324 -9.33 -6.13 -10.04
N HIS A 325 -8.82 -5.51 -8.96
CA HIS A 325 -9.13 -4.13 -8.64
C HIS A 325 -8.71 -3.20 -9.77
N SER A 326 -9.51 -2.15 -10.02
CA SER A 326 -9.22 -1.12 -11.01
C SER A 326 -9.79 0.23 -10.57
N HIS A 327 -8.93 1.21 -10.31
CA HIS A 327 -9.28 2.63 -10.19
C HIS A 327 -10.05 3.12 -11.43
N GLY A 328 -9.70 2.57 -12.60
CA GLY A 328 -10.41 2.80 -13.85
C GLY A 328 -11.88 2.39 -13.84
N ALA A 329 -12.19 1.23 -13.24
CA ALA A 329 -13.56 0.78 -13.07
C ALA A 329 -14.36 1.72 -12.16
N PHE A 330 -13.73 2.27 -11.11
CA PHE A 330 -14.36 3.26 -10.24
C PHE A 330 -14.53 4.63 -10.91
N GLY A 331 -13.60 5.05 -11.78
CA GLY A 331 -13.79 6.22 -12.64
C GLY A 331 -15.01 6.07 -13.57
N MET A 332 -15.22 4.87 -14.11
CA MET A 332 -16.43 4.55 -14.89
C MET A 332 -17.71 4.61 -14.03
N LEU A 333 -17.67 4.11 -12.79
CA LEU A 333 -18.81 4.23 -11.85
C LEU A 333 -19.12 5.70 -11.51
N ALA A 334 -18.09 6.52 -11.26
CA ALA A 334 -18.25 7.96 -11.06
C ALA A 334 -18.91 8.64 -12.28
N ALA A 335 -18.53 8.25 -13.50
CA ALA A 335 -19.14 8.78 -14.71
C ALA A 335 -20.61 8.35 -14.85
N ILE A 336 -20.96 7.11 -14.50
CA ILE A 336 -22.35 6.64 -14.47
C ILE A 336 -23.18 7.44 -13.47
N ILE A 337 -22.64 7.74 -12.28
CA ILE A 337 -23.31 8.60 -11.29
C ILE A 337 -23.64 9.95 -11.89
N GLU A 338 -22.70 10.60 -12.58
CA GLU A 338 -22.97 11.91 -13.21
C GLU A 338 -24.02 11.82 -14.32
N ILE A 339 -23.94 10.79 -15.16
CA ILE A 339 -24.88 10.58 -16.27
C ILE A 339 -26.30 10.36 -15.76
N VAL A 340 -26.47 9.51 -14.74
CA VAL A 340 -27.78 9.14 -14.19
C VAL A 340 -28.37 10.27 -13.35
N SER A 341 -27.54 10.98 -12.58
CA SER A 341 -28.02 12.02 -11.67
C SER A 341 -28.12 13.42 -12.30
N ASN A 342 -27.47 13.64 -13.44
CA ASN A 342 -27.29 14.94 -14.08
C ASN A 342 -26.67 16.00 -13.12
N GLN A 343 -25.77 15.55 -12.24
CA GLN A 343 -24.98 16.35 -11.30
C GLN A 343 -23.51 15.98 -11.50
N THR A 344 -22.59 16.87 -11.10
CA THR A 344 -21.19 16.42 -10.97
C THR A 344 -21.07 15.37 -9.87
N TYR A 345 -20.03 14.54 -9.93
CA TYR A 345 -19.80 13.47 -8.96
C TYR A 345 -19.76 14.05 -7.55
N TYR A 346 -19.00 15.12 -7.36
CA TYR A 346 -18.86 15.75 -6.05
C TYR A 346 -20.18 16.33 -5.53
N GLU A 347 -20.95 17.02 -6.37
CA GLU A 347 -22.27 17.55 -5.98
C GLU A 347 -23.21 16.43 -5.54
N PHE A 348 -23.24 15.32 -6.28
CA PHE A 348 -24.09 14.18 -5.93
C PHE A 348 -23.69 13.58 -4.57
N ILE A 349 -22.40 13.34 -4.35
CA ILE A 349 -21.91 12.81 -3.08
C ILE A 349 -22.18 13.80 -1.94
N SER A 350 -21.88 15.09 -2.14
CA SER A 350 -22.07 16.14 -1.14
C SER A 350 -23.52 16.20 -0.68
N LYS A 351 -24.45 16.30 -1.64
CA LYS A 351 -25.88 16.45 -1.37
C LYS A 351 -26.50 15.25 -0.67
N ASN A 352 -26.08 14.02 -1.01
CA ASN A 352 -26.71 12.80 -0.49
C ASN A 352 -26.05 12.27 0.78
N PHE A 353 -24.78 12.60 1.04
CA PHE A 353 -24.01 12.02 2.15
C PHE A 353 -23.35 13.06 3.06
N PHE A 354 -22.67 14.06 2.50
CA PHE A 354 -21.87 15.01 3.31
C PHE A 354 -22.73 16.08 3.99
N GLU A 355 -23.60 16.75 3.24
CA GLU A 355 -24.48 17.80 3.77
C GLU A 355 -25.45 17.28 4.83
N PRO A 356 -26.15 16.13 4.64
CA PRO A 356 -27.08 15.60 5.64
C PRO A 356 -26.43 15.23 6.97
N THR A 357 -25.12 14.96 6.98
CA THR A 357 -24.37 14.55 8.17
C THR A 357 -23.44 15.65 8.69
N GLY A 358 -23.35 16.79 7.98
CA GLY A 358 -22.49 17.90 8.34
C GLY A 358 -21.00 17.62 8.17
N MET A 359 -20.62 16.85 7.15
CA MET A 359 -19.22 16.57 6.80
C MET A 359 -18.55 17.78 6.13
N LYS A 360 -18.26 18.82 6.92
CA LYS A 360 -17.78 20.12 6.44
C LYS A 360 -16.27 20.15 6.15
N ARG A 361 -15.51 19.12 6.57
CA ARG A 361 -14.06 19.01 6.39
C ARG A 361 -13.70 17.86 5.43
N THR A 362 -14.62 17.52 4.53
CA THR A 362 -14.43 16.55 3.44
C THR A 362 -14.54 17.24 2.07
N GLY A 363 -13.59 16.98 1.17
CA GLY A 363 -13.52 17.66 -0.13
C GLY A 363 -12.59 16.99 -1.12
N GLU A 364 -12.57 17.50 -2.35
CA GLU A 364 -11.65 17.04 -3.40
C GLU A 364 -10.30 17.74 -3.32
N TYR A 365 -9.25 17.10 -3.84
CA TYR A 365 -7.94 17.74 -3.96
C TYR A 365 -8.02 19.03 -4.80
N GLY A 366 -7.09 19.95 -4.51
CA GLY A 366 -7.07 21.26 -5.18
C GLY A 366 -8.12 22.25 -4.66
N GLU A 367 -9.01 21.85 -3.76
CA GLU A 367 -10.02 22.72 -3.18
C GLU A 367 -9.80 22.96 -1.68
N THR A 368 -9.86 24.22 -1.26
CA THR A 368 -9.82 24.60 0.17
C THR A 368 -11.20 24.91 0.75
N LYS A 369 -12.19 25.28 -0.08
CA LYS A 369 -13.46 25.85 0.39
C LYS A 369 -13.22 26.93 1.45
N GLU A 370 -13.79 26.79 2.65
CA GLU A 370 -13.62 27.69 3.81
C GLU A 370 -12.47 27.27 4.74
N LEU A 371 -11.69 26.24 4.37
CA LEU A 371 -10.59 25.71 5.15
C LEU A 371 -9.29 26.46 4.89
N THR A 372 -8.40 26.44 5.87
CA THR A 372 -7.07 27.03 5.79
C THR A 372 -6.00 25.96 5.63
N MET A 373 -4.81 26.34 5.17
CA MET A 373 -3.67 25.41 5.05
C MET A 373 -3.29 24.74 6.38
N GLN A 374 -3.61 25.38 7.51
CA GLN A 374 -3.31 24.85 8.86
C GLN A 374 -4.25 23.72 9.28
N ASP A 375 -5.40 23.58 8.60
CA ASP A 375 -6.35 22.50 8.85
C ASP A 375 -5.87 21.14 8.33
N PHE A 376 -4.89 21.13 7.42
CA PHE A 376 -4.41 19.94 6.73
C PHE A 376 -3.08 19.44 7.31
N ALA A 377 -3.01 18.13 7.55
CA ALA A 377 -1.73 17.46 7.73
C ALA A 377 -0.93 17.52 6.42
N ALA A 378 0.38 17.73 6.55
CA ALA A 378 1.37 17.64 5.49
C ALA A 378 1.95 16.22 5.47
N GLY A 379 1.98 15.64 4.27
CA GLY A 379 2.46 14.27 4.07
C GLY A 379 3.98 14.20 3.98
N GLY A 380 4.57 13.28 4.73
CA GLY A 380 6.02 13.06 4.83
C GLY A 380 6.58 11.98 3.91
N GLY A 381 5.94 11.71 2.77
CA GLY A 381 6.25 10.60 1.87
C GLY A 381 7.36 10.91 0.86
N PRO A 382 7.78 9.92 0.04
CA PRO A 382 8.83 10.11 -0.96
C PRO A 382 8.43 11.09 -2.08
N LEU A 383 7.13 11.27 -2.35
CA LEU A 383 6.62 12.19 -3.34
C LEU A 383 6.17 13.50 -2.69
N PHE A 384 6.82 14.60 -3.06
CA PHE A 384 6.48 15.95 -2.59
C PHE A 384 5.79 16.73 -3.70
N VAL A 385 4.51 17.05 -3.48
CA VAL A 385 3.72 17.86 -4.41
C VAL A 385 3.25 19.13 -3.71
N GLY A 386 3.72 20.28 -4.21
CA GLY A 386 3.46 21.58 -3.61
C GLY A 386 4.21 21.80 -2.30
N LEU A 387 4.18 23.05 -1.81
CA LEU A 387 4.80 23.45 -0.55
C LEU A 387 3.79 24.25 0.29
N PRO A 388 3.28 23.70 1.42
CA PRO A 388 3.55 22.35 1.95
C PRO A 388 2.88 21.23 1.12
N ASN A 389 3.28 19.97 1.35
CA ASN A 389 2.72 18.79 0.67
C ASN A 389 1.34 18.39 1.25
N ILE A 390 0.29 19.10 0.84
CA ILE A 390 -1.08 18.98 1.38
C ILE A 390 -2.13 18.86 0.27
N PRO A 391 -3.31 18.27 0.54
CA PRO A 391 -4.34 18.03 -0.47
C PRO A 391 -4.74 19.24 -1.34
N PRO A 392 -4.87 20.46 -0.80
CA PRO A 392 -5.14 21.65 -1.61
C PRO A 392 -4.05 21.99 -2.65
N ASN A 393 -2.82 21.54 -2.43
CA ASN A 393 -1.67 21.84 -3.28
C ASN A 393 -1.39 20.77 -4.35
N TRP A 394 -2.18 19.69 -4.38
CA TRP A 394 -1.98 18.58 -5.34
C TRP A 394 -2.67 18.81 -6.69
N GLY A 395 -3.34 19.94 -6.86
CA GLY A 395 -4.14 20.24 -8.05
C GLY A 395 -5.52 19.57 -8.02
N PRO A 396 -6.37 19.90 -9.00
CA PRO A 396 -7.72 19.38 -9.07
C PRO A 396 -7.72 17.86 -9.34
N THR A 397 -8.64 17.15 -8.69
CA THR A 397 -8.79 15.70 -8.84
C THR A 397 -9.01 15.27 -10.29
N SER A 398 -8.08 14.46 -10.81
CA SER A 398 -8.15 13.87 -12.14
C SER A 398 -9.20 12.77 -12.25
N TRP A 399 -9.79 12.60 -13.43
CA TRP A 399 -10.66 11.46 -13.74
C TRP A 399 -9.93 10.11 -13.81
N LEU A 400 -8.59 10.10 -13.73
CA LEU A 400 -7.81 8.87 -13.53
C LEU A 400 -7.99 8.27 -12.13
N VAL A 401 -8.37 9.08 -11.14
CA VAL A 401 -8.57 8.64 -9.74
C VAL A 401 -9.96 8.94 -9.20
N LYS A 402 -10.77 9.76 -9.90
CA LYS A 402 -12.15 10.10 -9.50
C LYS A 402 -12.97 8.85 -9.16
N GLY A 403 -13.72 8.92 -8.06
CA GLY A 403 -14.53 7.81 -7.56
C GLY A 403 -13.76 6.73 -6.80
N SER A 404 -12.42 6.73 -6.85
CA SER A 404 -11.59 5.80 -6.07
C SER A 404 -10.60 6.48 -5.14
N GLY A 405 -10.15 7.69 -5.45
CA GLY A 405 -9.25 8.52 -4.65
C GLY A 405 -9.55 10.00 -4.84
N GLY A 406 -8.54 10.86 -4.68
CA GLY A 406 -8.68 12.28 -5.00
C GLY A 406 -9.43 13.13 -3.96
N MET A 407 -9.54 12.66 -2.70
CA MET A 407 -10.28 13.37 -1.66
C MET A 407 -9.58 13.35 -0.30
N TYR A 408 -9.92 14.34 0.51
CA TYR A 408 -9.48 14.46 1.90
C TYR A 408 -10.68 14.42 2.86
N SER A 409 -10.42 14.10 4.13
CA SER A 409 -11.44 14.07 5.18
C SER A 409 -10.82 14.15 6.58
N THR A 410 -11.67 14.14 7.60
CA THR A 410 -11.32 13.95 9.01
C THR A 410 -11.86 12.61 9.52
N LEU A 411 -11.37 12.16 10.69
CA LEU A 411 -11.97 11.01 11.39
C LEU A 411 -13.46 11.22 11.64
N ASP A 412 -13.85 12.38 12.16
CA ASP A 412 -15.23 12.65 12.55
C ASP A 412 -16.18 12.58 11.35
N ASP A 413 -15.76 13.15 10.22
CA ASP A 413 -16.55 13.13 8.99
C ASP A 413 -16.64 11.71 8.39
N LEU A 414 -15.57 10.91 8.44
CA LEU A 414 -15.64 9.50 8.04
C LEU A 414 -16.59 8.70 8.95
N LEU A 415 -16.53 8.88 10.27
CA LEU A 415 -17.46 8.22 11.20
C LEU A 415 -18.92 8.60 10.93
N LYS A 416 -19.19 9.88 10.65
CA LYS A 416 -20.52 10.36 10.23
C LYS A 416 -21.02 9.66 8.96
N PHE A 417 -20.16 9.56 7.94
CA PHE A 417 -20.48 8.84 6.71
C PHE A 417 -20.84 7.38 6.98
N TYR A 418 -19.96 6.64 7.67
CA TYR A 418 -20.18 5.22 7.93
C TYR A 418 -21.41 4.97 8.81
N ASN A 419 -21.64 5.81 9.82
CA ASN A 419 -22.86 5.75 10.63
C ASN A 419 -24.12 5.94 9.77
N LEU A 420 -24.11 6.89 8.83
CA LEU A 420 -25.24 7.12 7.93
C LEU A 420 -25.51 5.88 7.07
N VAL A 421 -24.51 5.38 6.33
CA VAL A 421 -24.71 4.28 5.38
C VAL A 421 -24.97 2.93 6.05
N ARG A 422 -24.55 2.73 7.30
CA ARG A 422 -24.85 1.51 8.10
C ARG A 422 -26.22 1.55 8.79
N SER A 423 -26.81 2.73 9.02
CA SER A 423 -27.98 2.91 9.91
C SER A 423 -29.36 2.62 9.29
N ASN A 424 -29.42 2.04 8.09
CA ASN A 424 -30.65 1.88 7.29
C ASN A 424 -31.37 3.20 6.95
N LYS A 425 -30.74 4.37 7.18
CA LYS A 425 -31.37 5.69 6.99
C LYS A 425 -31.31 6.21 5.56
N VAL A 426 -30.18 5.99 4.87
CA VAL A 426 -29.98 6.45 3.48
C VAL A 426 -30.02 5.27 2.50
N LEU A 427 -29.41 4.15 2.87
CA LEU A 427 -29.49 2.86 2.17
C LEU A 427 -30.38 1.94 3.00
N ASP A 428 -31.25 1.18 2.37
CA ASP A 428 -32.05 0.14 3.04
C ASP A 428 -31.18 -1.08 3.41
N ALA A 429 -31.81 -2.10 4.00
CA ALA A 429 -31.12 -3.30 4.45
C ALA A 429 -30.55 -4.16 3.31
N GLU A 430 -31.06 -4.04 2.09
CA GLU A 430 -30.52 -4.73 0.91
C GLU A 430 -29.28 -4.00 0.38
N HIS A 431 -29.34 -2.68 0.34
CA HIS A 431 -28.32 -1.84 -0.28
C HIS A 431 -27.17 -1.47 0.67
N ASN A 432 -27.34 -1.58 1.99
CA ASN A 432 -26.26 -1.30 2.94
C ASN A 432 -25.32 -2.49 3.21
N GLN A 433 -25.56 -3.63 2.58
CA GLN A 433 -24.83 -4.89 2.83
C GLN A 433 -23.31 -4.77 2.63
N TRP A 434 -22.86 -3.82 1.80
CA TRP A 434 -21.44 -3.53 1.62
C TRP A 434 -20.78 -2.98 2.90
N PHE A 435 -21.52 -2.19 3.69
CA PHE A 435 -20.97 -1.39 4.80
C PHE A 435 -21.11 -2.04 6.18
N ILE A 436 -21.97 -3.06 6.29
CA ILE A 436 -22.26 -3.73 7.57
C ILE A 436 -21.48 -5.05 7.77
N LYS A 437 -20.72 -5.48 6.76
CA LYS A 437 -19.83 -6.64 6.85
C LYS A 437 -18.50 -6.24 7.50
N SER A 438 -17.82 -7.21 8.09
CA SER A 438 -16.46 -6.99 8.58
C SER A 438 -15.55 -6.53 7.46
N SER A 439 -14.71 -5.53 7.74
CA SER A 439 -13.76 -5.01 6.76
C SER A 439 -12.45 -4.62 7.42
N PHE A 440 -11.36 -4.81 6.67
CA PHE A 440 -10.02 -4.36 6.99
C PHE A 440 -9.49 -3.70 5.73
N ASN A 441 -9.17 -2.41 5.82
CA ASN A 441 -8.70 -1.64 4.69
C ASN A 441 -7.39 -0.97 5.02
N LEU A 442 -6.48 -1.02 4.05
CA LEU A 442 -5.21 -0.33 4.07
C LEU A 442 -5.15 0.57 2.84
N ASP A 443 -4.88 1.84 3.08
CA ASP A 443 -4.84 2.87 2.06
C ASP A 443 -3.60 3.71 2.28
N GLY A 444 -3.14 4.31 1.20
CA GLY A 444 -2.06 5.25 1.31
C GLY A 444 -1.78 5.94 0.01
N SER A 445 -0.79 6.80 0.07
CA SER A 445 -0.29 7.57 -1.04
C SER A 445 1.20 7.78 -0.85
N ASP A 446 1.96 7.74 -1.94
CA ASP A 446 3.38 8.12 -1.95
C ASP A 446 3.60 9.57 -1.52
N ARG A 447 2.53 10.38 -1.40
CA ARG A 447 2.56 11.71 -0.79
C ARG A 447 2.70 11.68 0.72
N GLY A 448 2.74 10.51 1.36
CA GLY A 448 3.03 10.36 2.78
C GLY A 448 1.80 10.31 3.66
N PHE A 449 0.71 9.77 3.15
CA PHE A 449 -0.46 9.45 3.94
C PHE A 449 -0.65 7.95 3.96
N GLU A 450 -0.90 7.40 5.13
CA GLU A 450 -1.30 6.02 5.31
C GLU A 450 -2.56 6.01 6.19
N LEU A 451 -3.51 5.15 5.84
CA LEU A 451 -4.77 5.00 6.55
C LEU A 451 -5.09 3.53 6.70
N PHE A 452 -5.20 3.09 7.94
CA PHE A 452 -5.78 1.80 8.28
C PHE A 452 -7.17 1.99 8.86
N SER A 453 -8.13 1.18 8.42
CA SER A 453 -9.45 1.10 9.04
C SER A 453 -9.88 -0.35 9.21
N ALA A 454 -10.47 -0.66 10.34
CA ALA A 454 -11.12 -1.95 10.57
C ALA A 454 -12.53 -1.73 11.10
N TYR A 455 -13.47 -2.56 10.67
CA TYR A 455 -14.82 -2.61 11.22
C TYR A 455 -15.18 -4.06 11.52
N LEU A 456 -15.51 -4.31 12.78
CA LEU A 456 -16.09 -5.56 13.25
C LEU A 456 -17.50 -5.25 13.77
N PRO A 457 -18.54 -5.61 13.00
CA PRO A 457 -19.90 -5.26 13.34
C PRO A 457 -20.34 -5.91 14.67
N PRO A 458 -21.29 -5.28 15.38
CA PRO A 458 -21.90 -3.99 15.06
C PRO A 458 -21.15 -2.78 15.64
N ASN A 459 -20.26 -2.99 16.62
CA ASN A 459 -19.86 -1.91 17.54
C ASN A 459 -18.35 -1.75 17.73
N SER A 460 -17.52 -2.44 16.94
CA SER A 460 -16.06 -2.33 17.03
C SER A 460 -15.49 -1.74 15.74
N GLU A 461 -14.70 -0.68 15.83
CA GLU A 461 -14.07 -0.06 14.67
C GLU A 461 -12.75 0.65 15.04
N ILE A 462 -11.77 0.58 14.15
CA ILE A 462 -10.46 1.21 14.29
C ILE A 462 -10.23 2.12 13.08
N TYR A 463 -9.64 3.29 13.33
CA TYR A 463 -9.09 4.17 12.31
C TYR A 463 -7.72 4.68 12.77
N LEU A 464 -6.70 4.47 11.95
CA LEU A 464 -5.35 5.00 12.14
C LEU A 464 -4.95 5.79 10.90
N PHE A 465 -4.84 7.10 11.06
CA PHE A 465 -4.29 8.01 10.05
C PHE A 465 -2.83 8.29 10.40
N LEU A 466 -1.95 8.22 9.41
CA LEU A 466 -0.57 8.68 9.52
C LEU A 466 -0.29 9.68 8.40
N ASN A 467 0.34 10.79 8.76
CA ASN A 467 0.97 11.71 7.82
C ASN A 467 2.51 11.63 7.86
N ASN A 468 3.05 10.84 8.80
CA ASN A 468 4.44 10.45 8.88
C ASN A 468 4.56 9.17 9.72
N SER A 469 5.21 8.12 9.21
CA SER A 469 5.45 6.88 9.97
C SER A 469 6.70 6.95 10.85
N GLY A 470 7.58 7.92 10.64
CA GLY A 470 8.84 8.03 11.38
C GLY A 470 9.70 6.77 11.19
N ASN A 471 10.17 6.20 12.30
CA ASN A 471 10.88 4.90 12.30
C ASN A 471 9.95 3.71 12.65
N VAL A 472 8.64 3.92 12.69
CA VAL A 472 7.67 2.89 13.07
C VAL A 472 7.35 2.00 11.87
N ASP A 473 7.45 0.69 12.07
CA ASP A 473 6.99 -0.28 11.07
C ASP A 473 5.45 -0.35 11.07
N PHE A 474 4.84 0.38 10.14
CA PHE A 474 3.39 0.50 10.03
C PHE A 474 2.69 -0.86 9.86
N ARG A 475 3.32 -1.83 9.20
CA ARG A 475 2.72 -3.16 9.03
C ARG A 475 2.58 -3.89 10.35
N GLN A 476 3.59 -3.79 11.21
CA GLN A 476 3.51 -4.39 12.56
C GLN A 476 2.42 -3.73 13.40
N VAL A 477 2.24 -2.41 13.28
CA VAL A 477 1.16 -1.68 13.95
C VAL A 477 -0.20 -2.19 13.50
N ILE A 478 -0.42 -2.31 12.19
CA ILE A 478 -1.68 -2.84 11.63
C ILE A 478 -1.96 -4.24 12.17
N GLN A 479 -1.00 -5.16 12.06
CA GLN A 479 -1.18 -6.53 12.55
C GLN A 479 -1.48 -6.58 14.05
N ALA A 480 -0.89 -5.68 14.84
CA ALA A 480 -1.16 -5.58 16.27
C ALA A 480 -2.59 -5.07 16.55
N LEU A 481 -3.06 -4.06 15.80
CA LEU A 481 -4.42 -3.53 15.91
C LEU A 481 -5.48 -4.52 15.41
N GLU A 482 -5.17 -5.31 14.38
CA GLU A 482 -6.00 -6.43 13.93
C GLU A 482 -6.15 -7.48 15.03
N ARG A 483 -5.05 -7.91 15.65
CA ARG A 483 -5.10 -8.84 16.79
C ARG A 483 -5.91 -8.27 17.94
N LEU A 484 -5.73 -6.98 18.27
CA LEU A 484 -6.46 -6.31 19.33
C LEU A 484 -7.97 -6.39 19.11
N ILE A 485 -8.44 -5.96 17.93
CA ILE A 485 -9.88 -5.90 17.64
C ILE A 485 -10.50 -7.30 17.49
N GLU A 486 -9.72 -8.29 17.04
CA GLU A 486 -10.18 -9.67 16.90
C GLU A 486 -10.18 -10.46 18.21
N SER A 487 -9.30 -10.12 19.17
CA SER A 487 -9.24 -10.79 20.47
C SER A 487 -10.49 -10.59 21.33
N GLU A 488 -11.32 -9.61 20.95
CA GLU A 488 -12.55 -9.21 21.64
C GLU A 488 -13.82 -9.80 20.96
N LYS A 489 -13.64 -10.70 19.97
CA LYS A 489 -14.71 -11.57 19.43
C LYS A 489 -14.97 -12.73 20.39
#